data_AF-A0A5N6Z7R2-F1
#
_entry.id   AF-A0A5N6Z7R2-F1
#
_cell.length_a   1.000
_cell.length_b   1.000
_cell.length_c   1.000
_cell.angle_alpha   90.00
_cell.angle_beta   90.00
_cell.angle_gamma   90.00
#
_symmetry.space_group_name_H-M   'P 1'
#
loop_
_entity.id
_entity.type
_entity.pdbx_description
1 polymer ?
#
loop_
_entity_poly.entity_id
_entity_poly.type
_entity_poly.pdbx_seq_one_letter_code
_entity_poly.pdbx_strand_id
1 'polypeptide(L)'
;MEYTKEDILKERGLGEKAARKKSRKSLTIPAAALERRDFKWPRFWSLYYRTILDDPASNRLCITGIGPATRTNGRFDAVPIDPRIARVCGVAKGRRNAVFRMAVMLGHDRNRMEGKRIGYPMHLHCWLLLDRVVGHDLVRQHLREFVQAAEAFWKANTKEWLTELSHHKYGKPFCHEKRLHWLKRQSDVDTTQNDEAGKGEIDVYHISGSPLRIPGIKELTAQVTRERNDGVSLRGSPTILNLPLDIAVIIVDVIYKSRPHCRERIDDTRNVLEAFQWKLPGAYWRARCNPRLIFEVDDLVRTQRAVDWASFCLGLEELLLDDDWYCNSGLNNRCRTLRFLEGIKGRFLGMIETDS
;
A
#
# COMPACT_ATOMS: atom_id res chain seq x y z
N MET A 1 14.16 -16.74 -4.53
CA MET A 1 15.26 -16.14 -3.75
C MET A 1 14.80 -15.99 -2.31
N GLU A 2 15.25 -16.88 -1.41
CA GLU A 2 15.01 -16.74 0.03
C GLU A 2 16.00 -15.73 0.59
N TYR A 3 15.52 -14.64 1.22
CA TYR A 3 16.41 -13.67 1.86
C TYR A 3 17.08 -14.32 3.06
N THR A 4 18.38 -14.09 3.21
CA THR A 4 19.08 -14.64 4.36
C THR A 4 18.71 -13.83 5.61
N LYS A 5 18.88 -14.46 6.76
CA LYS A 5 18.83 -13.76 8.05
C LYS A 5 19.81 -12.57 8.08
N GLU A 6 20.91 -12.62 7.31
CA GLU A 6 21.85 -11.49 7.21
C GLU A 6 21.28 -10.31 6.44
N ASP A 7 20.59 -10.51 5.31
CA ASP A 7 19.96 -9.40 4.56
C ASP A 7 18.98 -8.64 5.44
N ILE A 8 18.21 -9.44 6.16
CA ILE A 8 17.26 -9.00 7.16
C ILE A 8 17.96 -8.19 8.26
N LEU A 9 19.11 -8.61 8.78
CA LEU A 9 19.84 -7.90 9.83
C LEU A 9 20.61 -6.68 9.32
N LYS A 10 21.11 -6.70 8.08
CA LYS A 10 21.84 -5.62 7.42
C LYS A 10 20.94 -4.42 7.15
N GLU A 11 19.76 -4.66 6.57
CA GLU A 11 18.78 -3.59 6.34
C GLU A 11 18.31 -2.94 7.65
N ARG A 12 18.42 -3.67 8.77
CA ARG A 12 17.91 -3.21 10.05
C ARG A 12 18.77 -2.15 10.74
N GLY A 13 19.99 -1.84 10.26
CA GLY A 13 20.95 -0.98 10.99
C GLY A 13 21.33 -1.54 12.38
N LEU A 14 20.93 -2.79 12.65
CA LEU A 14 21.20 -3.55 13.86
C LEU A 14 22.38 -4.51 13.67
N GLY A 15 22.99 -4.49 12.48
CA GLY A 15 23.97 -5.45 12.00
C GLY A 15 25.15 -5.66 12.95
N GLU A 16 25.73 -4.61 13.51
CA GLU A 16 26.96 -4.78 14.29
C GLU A 16 26.74 -5.40 15.67
N LYS A 17 25.62 -5.09 16.34
CA LYS A 17 25.30 -5.66 17.67
C LYS A 17 24.50 -6.96 17.60
N ALA A 18 23.69 -7.17 16.56
CA ALA A 18 22.89 -8.39 16.39
C ALA A 18 23.62 -9.50 15.63
N ALA A 19 24.50 -9.19 14.65
CA ALA A 19 25.26 -10.22 13.93
C ALA A 19 26.35 -10.85 14.80
N ARG A 20 26.90 -10.12 15.78
CA ARG A 20 27.88 -10.66 16.74
C ARG A 20 27.28 -11.65 17.75
N LYS A 21 25.96 -11.71 17.93
CA LYS A 21 25.31 -12.73 18.77
C LYS A 21 24.69 -13.82 17.89
N LYS A 22 25.37 -14.97 17.82
CA LYS A 22 24.80 -16.31 17.51
C LYS A 22 23.61 -16.71 18.41
N SER A 23 23.00 -15.79 19.15
CA SER A 23 22.06 -16.11 20.21
C SER A 23 20.68 -16.38 19.61
N ARG A 24 20.17 -17.57 19.93
CA ARG A 24 18.76 -18.00 19.81
C ARG A 24 17.74 -17.07 20.52
N LYS A 25 18.14 -15.91 21.04
CA LYS A 25 17.28 -15.01 21.83
C LYS A 25 16.40 -14.18 20.90
N SER A 26 15.11 -14.11 21.21
CA SER A 26 14.15 -13.26 20.49
C SER A 26 14.47 -11.79 20.72
N LEU A 27 14.45 -10.99 19.67
CA LEU A 27 14.49 -9.53 19.76
C LEU A 27 13.06 -9.00 19.72
N THR A 28 12.65 -8.31 20.78
CA THR A 28 11.34 -7.67 20.89
C THR A 28 11.49 -6.16 21.04
N ILE A 29 10.62 -5.39 20.38
CA ILE A 29 10.55 -3.93 20.44
C ILE A 29 9.07 -3.51 20.62
N PRO A 30 8.77 -2.24 20.95
CA PRO A 30 7.41 -1.73 20.89
C PRO A 30 6.83 -1.86 19.47
N ALA A 31 5.59 -2.31 19.36
CA ALA A 31 4.93 -2.52 18.07
C ALA A 31 4.85 -1.22 17.24
N ALA A 32 4.56 -0.10 17.91
CA ALA A 32 4.52 1.22 17.29
C ALA A 32 5.86 1.63 16.65
N ALA A 33 6.99 1.15 17.17
CA ALA A 33 8.30 1.42 16.57
C ALA A 33 8.48 0.65 15.25
N LEU A 34 7.93 -0.56 15.14
CA LEU A 34 7.96 -1.33 13.90
C LEU A 34 6.95 -0.78 12.86
N GLU A 35 5.76 -0.38 13.29
CA GLU A 35 4.71 0.22 12.44
C GLU A 35 5.15 1.53 11.78
N ARG A 36 6.03 2.30 12.45
CA ARG A 36 6.58 3.54 11.92
C ARG A 36 7.74 3.35 10.94
N ARG A 37 8.24 2.13 10.79
CA ARG A 37 9.48 1.85 10.06
C ARG A 37 9.25 1.80 8.55
N ASP A 38 10.18 2.41 7.82
CA ASP A 38 10.32 2.20 6.38
C ASP A 38 11.24 1.00 6.13
N PHE A 39 10.84 0.16 5.18
CA PHE A 39 11.67 -0.93 4.68
C PHE A 39 12.30 -0.48 3.37
N LYS A 40 13.62 -0.64 3.26
CA LYS A 40 14.40 -0.43 2.03
C LYS A 40 14.06 -1.50 0.99
N TRP A 41 13.81 -2.74 1.41
CA TRP A 41 13.46 -3.83 0.51
C TRP A 41 11.95 -3.94 0.30
N PRO A 42 11.45 -3.89 -0.95
CA PRO A 42 10.01 -3.88 -1.24
C PRO A 42 9.21 -5.08 -0.72
N ARG A 43 9.82 -6.22 -0.38
CA ARG A 43 9.09 -7.39 0.17
C ARG A 43 8.98 -7.42 1.68
N PHE A 44 9.76 -6.60 2.39
CA PHE A 44 9.90 -6.80 3.84
C PHE A 44 8.68 -6.37 4.64
N TRP A 45 7.86 -5.49 4.08
CA TRP A 45 6.58 -5.13 4.69
C TRP A 45 5.64 -6.34 4.86
N SER A 46 5.72 -7.34 3.97
CA SER A 46 4.87 -8.53 4.01
C SER A 46 5.45 -9.63 4.91
N LEU A 47 6.69 -9.46 5.38
CA LEU A 47 7.30 -10.41 6.32
C LEU A 47 6.81 -10.24 7.75
N TYR A 48 6.02 -9.21 8.05
CA TYR A 48 5.48 -8.98 9.38
C TYR A 48 3.97 -8.99 9.35
N TYR A 49 3.36 -9.56 10.38
CA TYR A 49 1.91 -9.64 10.48
C TYR A 49 1.43 -9.48 11.92
N ARG A 50 0.20 -8.97 12.05
CA ARG A 50 -0.63 -9.16 13.25
C ARG A 50 -1.63 -10.26 12.97
N THR A 51 -2.12 -10.89 14.00
CA THR A 51 -3.13 -11.95 13.90
C THR A 51 -4.31 -11.59 14.76
N ILE A 52 -5.52 -11.78 14.24
CA ILE A 52 -6.70 -11.92 15.08
C ILE A 52 -6.74 -13.39 15.48
N LEU A 53 -6.51 -13.70 16.75
CA LEU A 53 -6.58 -15.06 17.28
C LEU A 53 -8.00 -15.37 17.69
N ASP A 54 -8.47 -16.55 17.29
CA ASP A 54 -9.70 -17.16 17.78
C ASP A 54 -9.29 -18.33 18.69
N ASP A 55 -9.56 -18.20 19.98
CA ASP A 55 -9.26 -19.21 20.99
C ASP A 55 -10.55 -19.93 21.43
N PRO A 56 -10.82 -21.14 20.92
CA PRO A 56 -12.03 -21.89 21.24
C PRO A 56 -12.21 -22.15 22.74
N ALA A 57 -11.12 -22.28 23.50
CA ALA A 57 -11.19 -22.54 24.94
C ALA A 57 -11.78 -21.37 25.72
N SER A 58 -11.57 -20.14 25.23
CA SER A 58 -12.10 -18.93 25.85
C SER A 58 -13.29 -18.33 25.11
N ASN A 59 -13.60 -18.84 23.90
CA ASN A 59 -14.54 -18.28 22.94
C ASN A 59 -14.36 -16.77 22.73
N ARG A 60 -13.10 -16.30 22.75
CA ARG A 60 -12.74 -14.88 22.59
C ARG A 60 -11.79 -14.69 21.42
N LEU A 61 -12.04 -13.62 20.68
CA LEU A 61 -11.14 -13.11 19.67
C LEU A 61 -10.22 -12.05 20.29
N CYS A 62 -8.95 -12.04 19.90
CA CYS A 62 -8.03 -10.99 20.34
C CYS A 62 -6.99 -10.66 19.27
N ILE A 63 -6.51 -9.40 19.27
CA ILE A 63 -5.44 -8.96 18.38
C ILE A 63 -4.09 -9.22 19.05
N THR A 64 -3.18 -9.84 18.32
CA THR A 64 -1.82 -10.12 18.79
C THR A 64 -0.88 -8.95 18.58
N GLY A 65 0.30 -9.07 19.18
CA GLY A 65 1.48 -8.32 18.75
C GLY A 65 1.92 -8.68 17.33
N ILE A 66 3.03 -8.09 16.90
CA ILE A 66 3.58 -8.30 15.55
C ILE A 66 4.61 -9.42 15.58
N GLY A 67 4.50 -10.38 14.67
CA GLY A 67 5.49 -11.44 14.48
C GLY A 67 6.03 -11.49 13.05
N PRO A 68 7.22 -12.07 12.83
CA PRO A 68 7.72 -12.35 11.50
C PRO A 68 6.99 -13.57 10.90
N ALA A 69 6.69 -13.51 9.60
CA ALA A 69 6.13 -14.57 8.77
C ALA A 69 7.19 -15.61 8.43
N THR A 70 7.78 -16.20 9.46
CA THR A 70 8.61 -17.39 9.33
C THR A 70 7.66 -18.59 9.25
N ARG A 71 7.61 -19.20 8.07
CA ARG A 71 6.91 -20.48 7.86
C ARG A 71 7.90 -21.60 8.09
N THR A 72 7.71 -22.36 9.16
CA THR A 72 8.41 -23.64 9.35
C THR A 72 7.41 -24.77 9.15
N ASN A 73 7.61 -25.62 8.13
CA ASN A 73 6.75 -26.76 7.81
C ASN A 73 5.25 -26.39 7.70
N GLY A 74 4.94 -25.28 7.02
CA GLY A 74 3.57 -24.79 6.83
C GLY A 74 2.91 -24.20 8.08
N ARG A 75 3.63 -24.07 9.21
CA ARG A 75 3.13 -23.40 10.42
C ARG A 75 3.69 -21.98 10.50
N PHE A 76 2.82 -21.05 10.88
CA PHE A 76 3.26 -19.73 11.32
C PHE A 76 3.97 -19.86 12.67
N ASP A 77 5.06 -19.12 12.83
CA ASP A 77 5.69 -19.00 14.14
C ASP A 77 4.72 -18.39 15.16
N ALA A 78 4.89 -18.75 16.44
CA ALA A 78 4.06 -18.20 17.50
C ALA A 78 4.16 -16.66 17.52
N VAL A 79 3.09 -15.96 17.87
CA VAL A 79 3.04 -14.49 17.88
C VAL A 79 2.96 -13.95 19.30
N PRO A 80 3.51 -12.75 19.61
CA PRO A 80 3.35 -12.16 20.94
C PRO A 80 1.86 -11.94 21.25
N ILE A 81 1.42 -12.27 22.48
CA ILE A 81 0.01 -12.07 22.88
C ILE A 81 -0.28 -10.59 23.12
N ASP A 82 0.68 -9.82 23.64
CA ASP A 82 0.51 -8.38 23.87
C ASP A 82 0.54 -7.61 22.54
N PRO A 83 -0.55 -6.91 22.15
CA PRO A 83 -0.62 -6.15 20.91
C PRO A 83 0.38 -4.99 20.84
N ARG A 84 0.99 -4.58 21.94
CA ARG A 84 1.96 -3.49 21.99
C ARG A 84 3.39 -3.97 21.73
N ILE A 85 3.61 -5.27 21.56
CA ILE A 85 4.95 -5.85 21.35
C ILE A 85 5.09 -6.34 19.91
N ALA A 86 6.25 -6.09 19.31
CA ALA A 86 6.69 -6.69 18.06
C ALA A 86 7.91 -7.57 18.30
N ARG A 87 7.86 -8.82 17.82
CA ARG A 87 9.06 -9.65 17.65
C ARG A 87 9.66 -9.39 16.28
N VAL A 88 10.90 -8.94 16.26
CA VAL A 88 11.62 -8.62 15.01
C VAL A 88 12.33 -9.85 14.44
N CYS A 89 12.89 -10.69 15.32
CA CYS A 89 13.53 -11.95 14.95
C CYS A 89 13.69 -12.89 16.15
N GLY A 90 14.17 -14.10 15.87
CA GLY A 90 14.40 -15.16 16.85
C GLY A 90 13.14 -15.98 17.13
N VAL A 91 13.33 -17.07 17.87
CA VAL A 91 12.27 -18.05 18.15
C VAL A 91 11.36 -17.53 19.26
N ALA A 92 10.05 -17.61 19.02
CA ALA A 92 9.05 -17.37 20.05
C ALA A 92 9.14 -18.43 21.15
N LYS A 93 9.36 -18.03 22.40
CA LYS A 93 9.38 -18.98 23.54
C LYS A 93 8.53 -18.47 24.71
N GLY A 94 7.97 -19.41 25.45
CA GLY A 94 7.26 -19.16 26.70
C GLY A 94 5.83 -18.64 26.54
N ARG A 95 5.17 -18.46 27.69
CA ARG A 95 3.73 -18.17 27.82
C ARG A 95 3.26 -16.82 27.26
N ARG A 96 4.19 -15.92 26.89
CA ARG A 96 3.87 -14.61 26.28
C ARG A 96 3.64 -14.69 24.77
N ASN A 97 3.75 -15.87 24.17
CA ASN A 97 3.52 -16.09 22.75
C ASN A 97 2.40 -17.12 22.57
N ALA A 98 1.55 -16.90 21.58
CA ALA A 98 0.50 -17.82 21.19
C ALA A 98 0.91 -18.55 19.91
N VAL A 99 0.91 -19.88 19.97
CA VAL A 99 0.94 -20.74 18.78
C VAL A 99 -0.50 -20.83 18.26
N PHE A 100 -0.66 -20.79 16.94
CA PHE A 100 -1.97 -20.88 16.29
C PHE A 100 -1.85 -21.59 14.93
N ARG A 101 -2.99 -21.98 14.37
CA ARG A 101 -3.12 -22.46 12.98
C ARG A 101 -3.74 -21.37 12.12
N MET A 102 -3.24 -21.16 10.90
CA MET A 102 -3.87 -20.21 10.00
C MET A 102 -5.30 -20.65 9.71
N ALA A 103 -6.23 -19.71 9.83
CA ALA A 103 -7.64 -19.97 9.55
C ALA A 103 -7.85 -20.34 8.06
N VAL A 104 -8.73 -21.30 7.81
CA VAL A 104 -9.13 -21.69 6.46
C VAL A 104 -10.29 -20.82 6.00
N MET A 105 -10.02 -19.82 5.15
CA MET A 105 -11.03 -18.81 4.76
C MET A 105 -12.07 -19.33 3.76
N LEU A 106 -11.67 -20.21 2.84
CA LEU A 106 -12.51 -20.61 1.69
C LEU A 106 -13.39 -21.85 1.96
N GLY A 107 -13.30 -22.46 3.14
CA GLY A 107 -13.98 -23.72 3.42
C GLY A 107 -14.13 -23.99 4.90
N HIS A 108 -14.38 -25.26 5.25
CA HIS A 108 -14.50 -25.67 6.64
C HIS A 108 -13.13 -25.72 7.33
N ASP A 109 -13.00 -25.01 8.45
CA ASP A 109 -11.78 -25.03 9.24
C ASP A 109 -11.78 -26.21 10.22
N ARG A 110 -11.12 -27.30 9.84
CA ARG A 110 -10.95 -28.49 10.70
C ARG A 110 -10.25 -28.16 12.01
N ASN A 111 -9.30 -27.21 12.02
CA ASN A 111 -8.59 -26.86 13.25
C ASN A 111 -9.55 -26.25 14.27
N ARG A 112 -10.47 -25.38 13.81
CA ARG A 112 -11.52 -24.81 14.67
C ARG A 112 -12.43 -25.90 15.25
N MET A 113 -12.89 -26.84 14.42
CA MET A 113 -13.77 -27.95 14.86
C MET A 113 -13.09 -28.87 15.88
N GLU A 114 -11.77 -29.04 15.77
CA GLU A 114 -10.96 -29.79 16.73
C GLU A 114 -10.60 -28.97 18.00
N GLY A 115 -11.19 -27.79 18.18
CA GLY A 115 -10.92 -26.92 19.34
C GLY A 115 -9.51 -26.32 19.36
N LYS A 116 -8.78 -26.33 18.24
CA LYS A 116 -7.45 -25.73 18.14
C LYS A 116 -7.58 -24.22 17.95
N ARG A 117 -6.69 -23.48 18.62
CA ARG A 117 -6.54 -22.04 18.38
C ARG A 117 -6.18 -21.76 16.91
N ILE A 118 -7.01 -20.97 16.26
CA ILE A 118 -6.76 -20.50 14.89
C ILE A 118 -6.43 -19.01 14.88
N GLY A 119 -5.96 -18.51 13.74
CA GLY A 119 -5.65 -17.10 13.59
C GLY A 119 -5.77 -16.61 12.16
N TYR A 120 -6.15 -15.34 12.05
CA TYR A 120 -6.33 -14.60 10.81
C TYR A 120 -5.16 -13.62 10.66
N PRO A 121 -4.03 -14.05 10.07
CA PRO A 121 -2.87 -13.18 9.92
C PRO A 121 -3.12 -12.13 8.84
N MET A 122 -2.76 -10.90 9.14
CA MET A 122 -2.79 -9.76 8.23
C MET A 122 -1.42 -9.09 8.23
N HIS A 123 -0.86 -8.85 7.03
CA HIS A 123 0.43 -8.16 6.91
C HIS A 123 0.40 -6.80 7.62
N LEU A 124 1.52 -6.39 8.18
CA LEU A 124 1.63 -5.19 9.01
C LEU A 124 1.12 -3.94 8.29
N HIS A 125 1.50 -3.74 7.02
CA HIS A 125 1.06 -2.58 6.26
C HIS A 125 -0.42 -2.67 5.84
N CYS A 126 -0.95 -3.87 5.57
CA CYS A 126 -2.38 -4.07 5.34
C CYS A 126 -3.20 -3.78 6.61
N TRP A 127 -2.68 -4.17 7.78
CA TRP A 127 -3.28 -3.82 9.07
C TRP A 127 -3.32 -2.31 9.27
N LEU A 128 -2.24 -1.59 9.00
CA LEU A 128 -2.23 -0.12 9.11
C LEU A 128 -3.14 0.57 8.07
N LEU A 129 -3.32 -0.02 6.88
CA LEU A 129 -4.29 0.47 5.90
C LEU A 129 -5.73 0.24 6.35
N LEU A 130 -6.02 -0.84 7.07
CA LEU A 130 -7.35 -1.10 7.63
C LEU A 130 -7.82 0.05 8.54
N ASP A 131 -6.91 0.70 9.26
CA ASP A 131 -7.24 1.87 10.08
C ASP A 131 -7.79 3.03 9.24
N ARG A 132 -7.18 3.27 8.07
CA ARG A 132 -7.63 4.33 7.16
C ARG A 132 -8.98 4.04 6.52
N VAL A 133 -9.30 2.76 6.28
CA VAL A 133 -10.53 2.36 5.58
C VAL A 133 -11.70 2.19 6.54
N VAL A 134 -11.47 1.51 7.66
CA VAL A 134 -12.51 1.11 8.63
C VAL A 134 -12.34 1.76 9.99
N GLY A 135 -11.09 1.92 10.45
CA GLY A 135 -10.76 2.36 11.81
C GLY A 135 -10.49 1.17 12.74
N HIS A 136 -9.32 1.15 13.36
CA HIS A 136 -8.92 0.06 14.25
C HIS A 136 -9.79 -0.07 15.48
N ASP A 137 -10.29 1.03 16.03
CA ASP A 137 -11.11 0.99 17.24
C ASP A 137 -12.45 0.31 16.99
N LEU A 138 -13.09 0.58 15.87
CA LEU A 138 -14.31 -0.10 15.45
C LEU A 138 -14.05 -1.60 15.23
N VAL A 139 -12.98 -1.95 14.51
CA VAL A 139 -12.60 -3.36 14.30
C VAL A 139 -12.30 -4.08 15.61
N ARG A 140 -11.64 -3.40 16.58
CA ARG A 140 -11.34 -3.97 17.90
C ARG A 140 -12.59 -4.27 18.71
N GLN A 141 -13.60 -3.40 18.63
CA GLN A 141 -14.87 -3.57 19.34
C GLN A 141 -15.69 -4.73 18.75
N HIS A 142 -15.60 -4.94 17.43
CA HIS A 142 -16.41 -5.90 16.68
C HIS A 142 -15.56 -6.92 15.92
N LEU A 143 -14.61 -7.57 16.62
CA LEU A 143 -13.67 -8.50 16.00
C LEU A 143 -14.36 -9.70 15.36
N ARG A 144 -15.49 -10.16 15.92
CA ARG A 144 -16.19 -11.34 15.45
C ARG A 144 -16.87 -11.08 14.11
N GLU A 145 -17.60 -9.98 14.04
CA GLU A 145 -18.30 -9.47 12.87
C GLU A 145 -17.27 -9.15 11.78
N PHE A 146 -16.13 -8.55 12.13
CA PHE A 146 -15.06 -8.27 11.18
C PHE A 146 -14.48 -9.56 10.55
N VAL A 147 -14.19 -10.58 11.36
CA VAL A 147 -13.70 -11.88 10.87
C VAL A 147 -14.73 -12.57 9.98
N GLN A 148 -16.01 -12.57 10.38
CA GLN A 148 -17.10 -13.15 9.59
C GLN A 148 -17.28 -12.42 8.25
N ALA A 149 -17.23 -11.09 8.25
CA ALA A 149 -17.28 -10.27 7.05
C ALA A 149 -16.11 -10.60 6.10
N ALA A 150 -14.89 -10.77 6.65
CA ALA A 150 -13.72 -11.17 5.87
C ALA A 150 -13.88 -12.58 5.28
N GLU A 151 -14.35 -13.56 6.06
CA GLU A 151 -14.63 -14.91 5.57
C GLU A 151 -15.68 -14.91 4.45
N ALA A 152 -16.79 -14.20 4.64
CA ALA A 152 -17.84 -14.08 3.64
C ALA A 152 -17.34 -13.39 2.36
N PHE A 153 -16.54 -12.33 2.50
CA PHE A 153 -15.91 -11.66 1.38
C PHE A 153 -15.04 -12.62 0.56
N TRP A 154 -14.12 -13.34 1.21
CA TRP A 154 -13.20 -14.22 0.49
C TRP A 154 -13.88 -15.44 -0.12
N LYS A 155 -14.92 -16.00 0.52
CA LYS A 155 -15.76 -17.04 -0.09
C LYS A 155 -16.44 -16.58 -1.37
N ALA A 156 -16.88 -15.32 -1.43
CA ALA A 156 -17.47 -14.73 -2.63
C ALA A 156 -16.42 -14.32 -3.69
N ASN A 157 -15.14 -14.22 -3.32
CA ASN A 157 -14.06 -13.72 -4.17
C ASN A 157 -12.89 -14.71 -4.27
N THR A 158 -13.19 -15.99 -4.42
CA THR A 158 -12.19 -17.08 -4.36
C THR A 158 -11.07 -16.94 -5.40
N LYS A 159 -11.34 -16.35 -6.57
CA LYS A 159 -10.34 -16.13 -7.64
C LYS A 159 -9.26 -15.10 -7.26
N GLU A 160 -9.57 -14.20 -6.34
CA GLU A 160 -8.66 -13.16 -5.84
C GLU A 160 -7.92 -13.60 -4.57
N TRP A 161 -8.25 -14.78 -4.03
CA TRP A 161 -7.61 -15.29 -2.82
C TRP A 161 -6.18 -15.75 -3.10
N LEU A 162 -5.25 -15.39 -2.19
CA LEU A 162 -3.82 -15.72 -2.29
C LEU A 162 -3.15 -15.26 -3.60
N THR A 163 -3.60 -14.14 -4.19
CA THR A 163 -2.85 -13.60 -5.33
C THR A 163 -1.41 -13.31 -4.93
N GLU A 164 -0.49 -13.75 -5.78
CA GLU A 164 0.93 -13.58 -5.53
C GLU A 164 1.34 -12.11 -5.50
N LEU A 165 2.30 -11.80 -4.62
CA LEU A 165 2.95 -10.48 -4.58
C LEU A 165 3.98 -10.31 -5.70
N SER A 166 4.31 -11.39 -6.41
CA SER A 166 5.17 -11.38 -7.58
C SER A 166 4.44 -11.92 -8.79
N HIS A 167 4.76 -11.39 -9.96
CA HIS A 167 4.28 -11.89 -11.24
C HIS A 167 5.31 -11.59 -12.32
N HIS A 168 5.24 -12.34 -13.41
CA HIS A 168 6.00 -12.05 -14.62
C HIS A 168 5.40 -10.84 -15.33
N LYS A 169 6.26 -9.95 -15.84
CA LYS A 169 5.83 -8.76 -16.60
C LYS A 169 4.90 -9.10 -17.77
N TYR A 170 5.20 -10.20 -18.47
CA TYR A 170 4.46 -10.65 -19.66
C TYR A 170 3.37 -11.69 -19.37
N GLY A 171 3.28 -12.18 -18.14
CA GLY A 171 2.29 -13.17 -17.76
C GLY A 171 0.99 -12.49 -17.33
N LYS A 172 -0.04 -12.45 -18.20
CA LYS A 172 -1.41 -11.93 -17.90
C LYS A 172 -1.46 -10.43 -17.47
N PRO A 173 -2.63 -9.77 -17.49
CA PRO A 173 -2.73 -8.33 -17.15
C PRO A 173 -2.66 -8.09 -15.63
N PHE A 174 -1.62 -8.60 -14.95
CA PHE A 174 -1.45 -8.41 -13.50
C PHE A 174 -0.81 -7.04 -13.16
N CYS A 175 0.00 -6.48 -14.05
CA CYS A 175 0.60 -5.16 -13.88
C CYS A 175 -0.47 -4.06 -13.86
N HIS A 176 -1.42 -4.17 -14.79
CA HIS A 176 -2.54 -3.26 -14.94
C HIS A 176 -3.81 -4.10 -14.87
N GLU A 177 -4.44 -4.19 -13.70
CA GLU A 177 -5.80 -4.69 -13.64
C GLU A 177 -6.63 -3.82 -14.60
N LYS A 178 -7.06 -4.42 -15.73
CA LYS A 178 -7.80 -3.76 -16.80
C LYS A 178 -8.90 -2.91 -16.15
N ARG A 179 -8.78 -1.56 -16.21
CA ARG A 179 -9.69 -0.52 -15.68
C ARG A 179 -9.38 0.13 -14.31
N LEU A 180 -8.33 -0.25 -13.59
CA LEU A 180 -7.99 0.41 -12.30
C LEU A 180 -6.85 1.44 -12.37
N HIS A 181 -6.24 1.61 -13.55
CA HIS A 181 -5.39 2.76 -13.79
C HIS A 181 -6.26 4.03 -13.82
N TRP A 182 -6.28 4.82 -12.75
CA TRP A 182 -7.15 6.00 -12.66
C TRP A 182 -6.74 7.09 -13.66
N LEU A 183 -5.48 7.08 -14.10
CA LEU A 183 -5.05 7.73 -15.31
C LEU A 183 -5.38 6.81 -16.49
N LYS A 184 -6.64 6.80 -16.96
CA LYS A 184 -7.02 6.00 -18.14
C LYS A 184 -5.95 6.16 -19.25
N ARG A 185 -5.30 5.07 -19.67
CA ARG A 185 -4.56 5.09 -20.93
C ARG A 185 -5.60 5.25 -22.03
N GLN A 186 -5.56 6.37 -22.76
CA GLN A 186 -6.37 6.51 -23.98
C GLN A 186 -6.00 5.43 -25.02
N SER A 187 -4.83 4.80 -24.88
CA SER A 187 -4.32 3.75 -25.75
C SER A 187 -4.64 2.33 -25.32
N ASP A 188 -5.70 2.08 -24.53
CA ASP A 188 -6.32 0.73 -24.46
C ASP A 188 -7.02 0.39 -25.80
N VAL A 189 -6.39 0.75 -26.92
CA VAL A 189 -6.67 0.18 -28.23
C VAL A 189 -6.29 -1.29 -28.09
N ASP A 190 -7.27 -2.18 -28.28
CA ASP A 190 -7.11 -3.63 -28.26
C ASP A 190 -5.88 -4.03 -29.10
N THR A 191 -4.71 -4.14 -28.47
CA THR A 191 -3.59 -4.89 -29.00
C THR A 191 -3.91 -6.36 -28.77
N THR A 192 -4.91 -6.85 -29.51
CA THR A 192 -5.07 -8.27 -29.84
C THR A 192 -4.06 -8.69 -30.91
N GLN A 193 -2.90 -8.04 -30.97
CA GLN A 193 -1.83 -8.47 -31.86
C GLN A 193 -1.14 -9.66 -31.22
N ASN A 194 -1.16 -10.76 -31.98
CA ASN A 194 -0.56 -12.03 -31.65
C ASN A 194 0.94 -11.84 -31.35
N ASP A 195 1.31 -11.87 -30.07
CA ASP A 195 2.71 -11.95 -29.67
C ASP A 195 3.23 -13.35 -30.00
N GLU A 196 3.84 -13.48 -31.18
CA GLU A 196 4.74 -14.58 -31.48
C GLU A 196 5.88 -14.55 -30.46
N ALA A 197 5.92 -15.57 -29.61
CA ALA A 197 6.87 -15.75 -28.53
C ALA A 197 8.33 -15.67 -29.03
N GLY A 198 8.90 -14.47 -28.95
CA GLY A 198 10.33 -14.21 -29.13
C GLY A 198 11.14 -14.90 -28.05
N LYS A 199 11.79 -16.00 -28.41
CA LYS A 199 12.78 -16.71 -27.60
C LYS A 199 13.97 -15.77 -27.33
N GLY A 200 14.09 -15.24 -26.11
CA GLY A 200 15.32 -14.60 -25.65
C GLY A 200 15.17 -13.48 -24.63
N GLU A 201 13.98 -12.97 -24.35
CA GLU A 201 13.83 -11.89 -23.37
C GLU A 201 14.03 -12.39 -21.94
N ILE A 202 14.89 -11.67 -21.21
CA ILE A 202 15.17 -11.87 -19.80
C ILE A 202 13.84 -11.82 -19.04
N ASP A 203 13.59 -12.84 -18.24
CA ASP A 203 12.37 -12.99 -17.47
C ASP A 203 12.26 -11.85 -16.43
N VAL A 204 11.56 -10.76 -16.78
CA VAL A 204 11.37 -9.60 -15.89
C VAL A 204 10.26 -9.91 -14.89
N TYR A 205 10.63 -10.03 -13.62
CA TYR A 205 9.69 -10.22 -12.51
C TYR A 205 9.39 -8.92 -11.79
N HIS A 206 8.10 -8.68 -11.56
CA HIS A 206 7.66 -7.63 -10.66
C HIS A 206 7.50 -8.15 -9.25
N ILE A 207 7.79 -7.26 -8.31
CA ILE A 207 7.72 -7.51 -6.88
C ILE A 207 6.94 -6.38 -6.25
N SER A 208 5.73 -6.68 -5.78
CA SER A 208 4.84 -5.69 -5.19
C SER A 208 5.50 -5.03 -3.99
N GLY A 209 5.69 -3.72 -4.10
CA GLY A 209 6.10 -2.88 -2.99
C GLY A 209 5.01 -2.76 -1.92
N SER A 210 5.35 -1.97 -0.90
CA SER A 210 4.47 -1.77 0.24
C SER A 210 3.20 -0.99 -0.19
N PRO A 211 2.00 -1.48 0.16
CA PRO A 211 0.77 -0.79 -0.20
C PRO A 211 0.53 0.46 0.65
N LEU A 212 1.19 0.58 1.81
CA LEU A 212 1.05 1.73 2.71
C LEU A 212 2.05 2.83 2.37
N ARG A 213 3.32 2.48 2.31
CA ARG A 213 4.44 3.42 2.17
C ARG A 213 5.07 3.26 0.80
N ILE A 214 4.98 4.30 -0.02
CA ILE A 214 5.48 4.31 -1.39
C ILE A 214 6.61 5.34 -1.47
N PRO A 215 7.88 4.93 -1.62
CA PRO A 215 9.03 5.82 -1.56
C PRO A 215 8.93 7.03 -2.49
N GLY A 216 8.58 6.82 -3.76
CA GLY A 216 8.46 7.93 -4.73
C GLY A 216 7.41 8.98 -4.32
N ILE A 217 6.26 8.56 -3.77
CA ILE A 217 5.24 9.49 -3.26
C ILE A 217 5.75 10.23 -2.01
N LYS A 218 6.46 9.54 -1.12
CA LYS A 218 7.04 10.13 0.09
C LYS A 218 8.10 11.19 -0.25
N GLU A 219 8.99 10.88 -1.20
CA GLU A 219 10.02 11.79 -1.71
C GLU A 219 9.38 13.02 -2.36
N LEU A 220 8.37 12.80 -3.20
CA LEU A 220 7.61 13.89 -3.82
C LEU A 220 6.90 14.76 -2.76
N THR A 221 6.26 14.15 -1.76
CA THR A 221 5.63 14.86 -0.63
C THR A 221 6.65 15.74 0.11
N ALA A 222 7.85 15.21 0.37
CA ALA A 222 8.93 15.98 1.00
C ALA A 222 9.43 17.11 0.09
N GLN A 223 9.49 16.90 -1.21
CA GLN A 223 9.88 17.92 -2.17
C GLN A 223 8.91 19.11 -2.20
N VAL A 224 7.61 18.86 -2.26
CA VAL A 224 6.57 19.91 -2.45
C VAL A 224 6.19 20.65 -1.17
N THR A 225 6.66 20.16 -0.01
CA THR A 225 6.44 20.77 1.32
C THR A 225 7.67 21.48 1.86
N ARG A 226 8.81 21.45 1.16
CA ARG A 226 9.98 22.26 1.52
C ARG A 226 9.61 23.73 1.42
N GLU A 227 9.97 24.50 2.45
CA GLU A 227 9.88 25.96 2.41
C GLU A 227 10.66 26.44 1.19
N ARG A 228 9.93 26.90 0.17
CA ARG A 228 10.57 27.67 -0.89
C ARG A 228 10.91 29.01 -0.28
N ASN A 229 12.20 29.25 -0.08
CA ASN A 229 12.74 30.61 0.05
C ASN A 229 12.55 31.30 -1.30
N ASP A 230 11.30 31.68 -1.62
CA ASP A 230 10.97 32.42 -2.83
C ASP A 230 11.40 33.88 -2.64
N GLY A 231 12.72 34.08 -2.56
CA GLY A 231 13.42 35.35 -2.74
C GLY A 231 13.82 35.61 -4.20
N VAL A 232 13.25 34.87 -5.15
CA VAL A 232 13.46 35.11 -6.57
C VAL A 232 12.34 36.02 -7.07
N SER A 233 12.60 37.33 -6.99
CA SER A 233 11.83 38.35 -7.70
C SER A 233 11.98 38.11 -9.21
N LEU A 234 10.98 37.49 -9.83
CA LEU A 234 10.98 37.25 -11.27
C LEU A 234 10.62 38.54 -12.02
N ARG A 235 11.53 38.90 -12.94
CA ARG A 235 11.52 40.07 -13.81
C ARG A 235 10.22 40.19 -14.61
N GLY A 236 9.73 41.44 -14.67
CA GLY A 236 8.96 42.05 -15.76
C GLY A 236 7.63 41.38 -16.08
N SER A 237 6.52 42.10 -15.86
CA SER A 237 5.16 41.67 -16.20
C SER A 237 4.90 41.79 -17.71
N PRO A 238 4.83 40.69 -18.51
CA PRO A 238 4.30 40.75 -19.87
C PRO A 238 2.77 40.84 -19.86
N THR A 239 2.21 41.56 -20.83
CA THR A 239 0.78 41.91 -20.93
C THR A 239 -0.16 40.73 -21.24
N ILE A 240 0.37 39.54 -21.55
CA ILE A 240 -0.41 38.32 -21.85
C ILE A 240 -0.87 37.60 -20.54
N LEU A 241 -0.47 38.09 -19.37
CA LEU A 241 -0.67 37.45 -18.06
C LEU A 241 -2.11 37.43 -17.50
N ASN A 242 -3.07 38.15 -18.11
CA ASN A 242 -4.41 38.33 -17.54
C ASN A 242 -5.50 37.49 -18.22
N LEU A 243 -5.20 36.22 -18.53
CA LEU A 243 -6.22 35.30 -19.00
C LEU A 243 -7.18 34.96 -17.84
N PRO A 244 -8.51 34.98 -18.05
CA PRO A 244 -9.46 34.50 -17.05
C PRO A 244 -9.12 33.06 -16.61
N LEU A 245 -9.25 32.80 -15.29
CA LEU A 245 -8.83 31.53 -14.68
C LEU A 245 -9.52 30.31 -15.31
N ASP A 246 -10.79 30.45 -15.66
CA ASP A 246 -11.59 29.44 -16.35
C ASP A 246 -10.98 29.07 -17.71
N ILE A 247 -10.51 30.05 -18.49
CA ILE A 247 -9.85 29.77 -19.77
C ILE A 247 -8.49 29.10 -19.57
N ALA A 248 -7.71 29.52 -18.55
CA ALA A 248 -6.45 28.86 -18.21
C ALA A 248 -6.66 27.38 -17.83
N VAL A 249 -7.69 27.11 -17.02
CA VAL A 249 -8.13 25.75 -16.68
C VAL A 249 -8.56 24.96 -17.93
N ILE A 250 -9.33 25.57 -18.82
CA ILE A 250 -9.77 24.94 -20.08
C ILE A 250 -8.56 24.57 -20.95
N ILE A 251 -7.56 25.43 -21.06
CA ILE A 251 -6.35 25.15 -21.86
C ILE A 251 -5.59 23.95 -21.28
N VAL A 252 -5.38 23.90 -19.96
CA VAL A 252 -4.76 22.74 -19.34
C VAL A 252 -5.63 21.48 -19.52
N ASP A 253 -6.94 21.56 -19.34
CA ASP A 253 -7.86 20.45 -19.61
C ASP A 253 -7.77 19.96 -21.06
N VAL A 254 -7.59 20.85 -22.04
CA VAL A 254 -7.44 20.49 -23.45
C VAL A 254 -6.13 19.73 -23.68
N ILE A 255 -5.01 20.14 -23.06
CA ILE A 255 -3.75 19.37 -23.10
C ILE A 255 -3.99 17.94 -22.58
N TYR A 256 -4.73 17.81 -21.47
CA TYR A 256 -5.02 16.52 -20.87
C TYR A 256 -5.96 15.63 -21.70
N LYS A 257 -6.91 16.22 -22.41
CA LYS A 257 -7.87 15.50 -23.25
C LYS A 257 -7.30 15.12 -24.61
N SER A 258 -6.44 15.96 -25.17
CA SER A 258 -5.90 15.79 -26.52
C SER A 258 -4.76 14.80 -26.62
N ARG A 259 -4.13 14.42 -25.50
CA ARG A 259 -2.98 13.52 -25.47
C ARG A 259 -3.14 12.38 -24.48
N PRO A 260 -2.61 11.17 -24.80
CA PRO A 260 -2.50 10.11 -23.82
C PRO A 260 -1.59 10.53 -22.66
N HIS A 261 -1.57 9.73 -21.60
CA HIS A 261 -0.63 9.94 -20.51
C HIS A 261 0.80 9.63 -20.97
N CYS A 262 1.55 10.70 -21.24
CA CYS A 262 2.91 10.65 -21.75
C CYS A 262 3.75 11.80 -21.19
N ARG A 263 5.06 11.76 -21.45
CA ARG A 263 6.03 12.77 -21.01
C ARG A 263 5.69 14.15 -21.55
N GLU A 264 5.37 14.23 -22.84
CA GLU A 264 5.11 15.47 -23.55
C GLU A 264 3.88 16.20 -23.00
N ARG A 265 2.86 15.47 -22.55
CA ARG A 265 1.67 16.07 -21.91
C ARG A 265 2.02 16.79 -20.61
N ILE A 266 2.90 16.18 -19.80
CA ILE A 266 3.34 16.74 -18.53
C ILE A 266 4.22 17.97 -18.80
N ASP A 267 5.13 17.87 -19.76
CA ASP A 267 6.05 18.96 -20.11
C ASP A 267 5.31 20.14 -20.75
N ASP A 268 4.35 19.91 -21.65
CA ASP A 268 3.49 20.96 -22.20
C ASP A 268 2.70 21.68 -21.10
N THR A 269 2.19 20.93 -20.11
CA THR A 269 1.51 21.53 -18.96
C THR A 269 2.46 22.41 -18.16
N ARG A 270 3.68 21.95 -17.86
CA ARG A 270 4.70 22.75 -17.15
C ARG A 270 5.08 24.01 -17.95
N ASN A 271 5.34 23.85 -19.24
CA ASN A 271 5.73 24.93 -20.14
C ASN A 271 4.65 26.01 -20.21
N VAL A 272 3.36 25.64 -20.30
CA VAL A 272 2.26 26.60 -20.29
C VAL A 272 2.14 27.31 -18.94
N LEU A 273 2.22 26.58 -17.82
CA LEU A 273 2.17 27.21 -16.50
C LEU A 273 3.34 28.17 -16.28
N GLU A 274 4.54 27.82 -16.74
CA GLU A 274 5.74 28.65 -16.62
C GLU A 274 5.72 29.84 -17.58
N ALA A 275 5.46 29.63 -18.88
CA ALA A 275 5.47 30.69 -19.89
C ALA A 275 4.44 31.79 -19.58
N PHE A 276 3.28 31.42 -19.06
CA PHE A 276 2.22 32.36 -18.68
C PHE A 276 2.17 32.67 -17.19
N GLN A 277 3.13 32.16 -16.40
CA GLN A 277 3.18 32.31 -14.94
C GLN A 277 1.84 32.00 -14.24
N TRP A 278 1.08 31.04 -14.79
CA TRP A 278 -0.24 30.70 -14.29
C TRP A 278 -0.16 29.95 -12.96
N LYS A 279 -0.94 30.42 -12.00
CA LYS A 279 -1.14 29.75 -10.70
C LYS A 279 -2.58 29.27 -10.60
N LEU A 280 -2.80 28.01 -11.01
CA LEU A 280 -4.12 27.40 -10.88
C LEU A 280 -4.43 27.04 -9.41
N PRO A 281 -5.71 27.09 -8.97
CA PRO A 281 -6.09 26.78 -7.60
C PRO A 281 -5.64 25.39 -7.15
N GLY A 282 -5.22 25.25 -5.90
CA GLY A 282 -4.86 23.95 -5.33
C GLY A 282 -6.00 22.91 -5.37
N ALA A 283 -7.26 23.36 -5.34
CA ALA A 283 -8.41 22.47 -5.51
C ALA A 283 -8.44 21.78 -6.89
N TYR A 284 -8.04 22.48 -7.96
CA TYR A 284 -7.98 21.93 -9.31
C TYR A 284 -6.96 20.78 -9.41
N TRP A 285 -5.77 20.97 -8.84
CA TRP A 285 -4.72 19.94 -8.82
C TRP A 285 -5.08 18.76 -7.92
N ARG A 286 -5.62 19.02 -6.72
CA ARG A 286 -6.05 17.94 -5.80
C ARG A 286 -7.11 17.03 -6.41
N ALA A 287 -8.05 17.59 -7.17
CA ALA A 287 -9.08 16.80 -7.86
C ALA A 287 -8.51 15.79 -8.87
N ARG A 288 -7.27 16.01 -9.36
CA ARG A 288 -6.59 15.11 -10.30
C ARG A 288 -5.80 13.97 -9.64
N CYS A 289 -5.45 14.09 -8.37
CA CYS A 289 -4.56 13.15 -7.69
C CYS A 289 -5.23 11.84 -7.21
N ASN A 290 -6.54 11.64 -7.39
CA ASN A 290 -7.31 10.51 -6.82
C ASN A 290 -7.02 10.28 -5.31
N PRO A 291 -7.63 11.08 -4.42
CA PRO A 291 -7.32 11.06 -2.99
C PRO A 291 -7.62 9.71 -2.31
N ARG A 292 -8.49 8.86 -2.89
CA ARG A 292 -8.76 7.52 -2.34
C ARG A 292 -7.55 6.60 -2.45
N LEU A 293 -6.77 6.73 -3.52
CA LEU A 293 -5.57 5.92 -3.73
C LEU A 293 -4.30 6.63 -3.23
N ILE A 294 -4.24 7.95 -3.40
CA ILE A 294 -3.16 8.81 -2.91
C ILE A 294 -3.65 9.54 -1.67
N PHE A 295 -3.83 8.80 -0.57
CA PHE A 295 -4.30 9.38 0.70
C PHE A 295 -3.31 10.40 1.29
N GLU A 296 -2.08 10.46 0.77
CA GLU A 296 -1.13 11.52 1.06
C GLU A 296 -1.68 12.92 0.70
N VAL A 297 -2.63 13.01 -0.24
CA VAL A 297 -3.35 14.26 -0.53
C VAL A 297 -4.10 14.77 0.70
N ASP A 298 -4.89 13.90 1.35
CA ASP A 298 -5.66 14.26 2.54
C ASP A 298 -4.73 14.48 3.75
N ASP A 299 -3.65 13.71 3.86
CA ASP A 299 -2.62 13.92 4.87
C ASP A 299 -2.01 15.34 4.74
N LEU A 300 -1.63 15.73 3.52
CA LEU A 300 -1.07 17.04 3.22
C LEU A 300 -2.05 18.18 3.52
N VAL A 301 -3.32 18.05 3.12
CA VAL A 301 -4.36 19.07 3.43
C VAL A 301 -4.51 19.26 4.94
N ARG A 302 -4.47 18.17 5.72
CA ARG A 302 -4.57 18.24 7.19
C ARG A 302 -3.38 18.89 7.86
N THR A 303 -2.18 18.85 7.26
CA THR A 303 -1.00 19.49 7.86
C THR A 303 -1.07 21.02 7.89
N GLN A 304 -1.99 21.63 7.13
CA GLN A 304 -2.10 23.08 6.95
C GLN A 304 -0.79 23.77 6.49
N ARG A 305 0.17 22.99 5.98
CA ARG A 305 1.41 23.52 5.40
C ARG A 305 1.17 23.99 3.98
N ALA A 306 1.97 24.94 3.52
CA ALA A 306 2.02 25.30 2.11
C ALA A 306 2.49 24.10 1.29
N VAL A 307 1.76 23.79 0.22
CA VAL A 307 2.04 22.69 -0.70
C VAL A 307 1.98 23.23 -2.12
N ASP A 308 3.04 23.00 -2.90
CA ASP A 308 3.00 23.19 -4.35
C ASP A 308 2.19 22.07 -5.00
N TRP A 309 0.86 22.26 -5.06
CA TRP A 309 -0.08 21.26 -5.57
C TRP A 309 0.12 20.96 -7.06
N ALA A 310 0.60 21.93 -7.85
CA ALA A 310 0.91 21.72 -9.26
C ALA A 310 2.09 20.76 -9.40
N SER A 311 3.19 21.04 -8.70
CA SER A 311 4.35 20.17 -8.67
C SER A 311 4.03 18.77 -8.12
N PHE A 312 3.16 18.68 -7.11
CA PHE A 312 2.73 17.39 -6.57
C PHE A 312 1.94 16.57 -7.59
N CYS A 313 0.93 17.17 -8.24
CA CYS A 313 0.13 16.48 -9.25
C CYS A 313 0.97 16.01 -10.44
N LEU A 314 1.79 16.90 -11.00
CA LEU A 314 2.62 16.59 -12.16
C LEU A 314 3.73 15.59 -11.81
N GLY A 315 4.30 15.66 -10.61
CA GLY A 315 5.26 14.67 -10.12
C GLY A 315 4.64 13.28 -9.95
N LEU A 316 3.38 13.18 -9.49
CA LEU A 316 2.67 11.91 -9.43
C LEU A 316 2.44 11.31 -10.83
N GLU A 317 2.05 12.15 -11.80
CA GLU A 317 1.90 11.70 -13.18
C GLU A 317 3.21 11.23 -13.80
N GLU A 318 4.31 11.90 -13.46
CA GLU A 318 5.65 11.53 -13.93
C GLU A 318 6.10 10.18 -13.38
N LEU A 319 5.85 9.90 -12.09
CA LEU A 319 6.11 8.58 -11.51
C LEU A 319 5.33 7.45 -12.23
N LEU A 320 4.15 7.79 -12.75
CA LEU A 320 3.26 6.84 -13.44
C LEU A 320 3.57 6.69 -14.94
N LEU A 321 4.58 7.37 -15.47
CA LEU A 321 5.08 7.10 -16.83
C LEU A 321 5.84 5.78 -16.92
N ASP A 322 6.39 5.31 -15.80
CA ASP A 322 7.09 4.03 -15.69
C ASP A 322 6.11 2.94 -15.22
N ASP A 323 5.72 2.05 -16.13
CA ASP A 323 4.82 0.92 -15.84
C ASP A 323 5.40 -0.05 -14.79
N ASP A 324 6.73 -0.23 -14.79
CA ASP A 324 7.41 -1.09 -13.84
C ASP A 324 7.39 -0.42 -12.46
N TRP A 325 7.49 0.91 -12.40
CA TRP A 325 7.33 1.66 -11.15
C TRP A 325 5.95 1.44 -10.53
N TYR A 326 4.85 1.50 -11.31
CA TYR A 326 3.50 1.32 -10.76
C TYR A 326 3.33 -0.02 -10.01
N CYS A 327 3.93 -1.08 -10.54
CA CYS A 327 3.91 -2.42 -9.95
C CYS A 327 4.87 -2.53 -8.75
N ASN A 328 6.13 -2.13 -8.94
CA ASN A 328 7.19 -2.35 -7.97
C ASN A 328 7.15 -1.37 -6.78
N SER A 329 6.59 -0.17 -6.97
CA SER A 329 6.43 0.84 -5.92
C SER A 329 5.47 0.40 -4.80
N GLY A 330 4.53 -0.49 -5.12
CA GLY A 330 3.44 -0.90 -4.25
C GLY A 330 2.12 -0.16 -4.50
N LEU A 331 2.05 0.74 -5.48
CA LEU A 331 0.84 1.49 -5.78
C LEU A 331 -0.27 0.62 -6.37
N ASN A 332 0.06 -0.29 -7.30
CA ASN A 332 -0.87 -1.31 -7.76
C ASN A 332 -1.38 -2.17 -6.59
N ASN A 333 -0.46 -2.64 -5.75
CA ASN A 333 -0.79 -3.43 -4.56
C ASN A 333 -1.67 -2.65 -3.57
N ARG A 334 -1.45 -1.33 -3.42
CA ARG A 334 -2.32 -0.43 -2.65
C ARG A 334 -3.73 -0.43 -3.23
N CYS A 335 -3.88 -0.20 -4.53
CA CYS A 335 -5.18 -0.19 -5.20
C CYS A 335 -5.97 -1.49 -4.93
N ARG A 336 -5.31 -2.63 -5.15
CA ARG A 336 -5.89 -3.97 -4.92
C ARG A 336 -6.27 -4.19 -3.46
N THR A 337 -5.38 -3.84 -2.54
CA THR A 337 -5.62 -3.96 -1.09
C THR A 337 -6.81 -3.10 -0.65
N LEU A 338 -6.88 -1.84 -1.10
CA LEU A 338 -7.99 -0.95 -0.77
C LEU A 338 -9.32 -1.48 -1.29
N ARG A 339 -9.37 -2.01 -2.52
CA ARG A 339 -10.57 -2.66 -3.05
C ARG A 339 -11.06 -3.80 -2.15
N PHE A 340 -10.14 -4.66 -1.70
CA PHE A 340 -10.49 -5.76 -0.81
C PHE A 340 -10.98 -5.26 0.55
N LEU A 341 -10.29 -4.28 1.14
CA LEU A 341 -10.68 -3.71 2.43
C LEU A 341 -12.05 -3.01 2.37
N GLU A 342 -12.36 -2.28 1.30
CA GLU A 342 -13.67 -1.65 1.09
C GLU A 342 -14.78 -2.71 0.92
N GLY A 343 -14.51 -3.80 0.20
CA GLY A 343 -15.46 -4.91 0.08
C GLY A 343 -15.73 -5.63 1.40
N ILE A 344 -14.70 -5.80 2.25
CA ILE A 344 -14.85 -6.33 3.61
C ILE A 344 -15.60 -5.33 4.49
N LYS A 345 -15.27 -4.04 4.43
CA LYS A 345 -15.92 -2.96 5.18
C LYS A 345 -17.42 -2.93 4.93
N GLY A 346 -17.86 -3.00 3.67
CA GLY A 346 -19.28 -2.97 3.34
C GLY A 346 -20.08 -4.10 4.00
N ARG A 347 -19.50 -5.31 4.05
CA ARG A 347 -20.12 -6.46 4.76
C ARG A 347 -20.08 -6.29 6.27
N PHE A 348 -18.95 -5.81 6.80
CA PHE A 348 -18.73 -5.61 8.22
C PHE A 348 -19.70 -4.59 8.83
N LEU A 349 -19.88 -3.43 8.18
CA LEU A 349 -20.81 -2.41 8.66
C LEU A 349 -22.26 -2.90 8.64
N GLY A 350 -22.67 -3.63 7.59
CA GLY A 350 -24.00 -4.24 7.54
C GLY A 350 -24.27 -5.28 8.63
N MET A 351 -23.23 -5.96 9.15
CA MET A 351 -23.37 -6.86 10.29
C MET A 351 -23.57 -6.09 11.60
N ILE A 352 -22.80 -5.02 11.84
CA ILE A 352 -22.93 -4.24 13.07
C ILE A 352 -24.29 -3.51 13.15
N GLU A 353 -24.79 -3.00 12.02
CA GLU A 353 -26.06 -2.28 11.95
C GLU A 353 -27.29 -3.19 12.16
N THR A 354 -27.17 -4.50 11.97
CA THR A 354 -28.28 -5.46 12.17
C THR A 354 -28.34 -6.03 13.58
N ASP A 355 -27.24 -5.94 14.34
CA ASP A 355 -27.14 -6.37 15.74
C ASP A 355 -27.42 -5.22 16.74
N SER A 356 -27.61 -3.99 16.25
CA SER A 356 -27.98 -2.79 17.03
C SER A 356 -29.48 -2.53 16.94
#